data_AF-A0A1W1CHA8-F1
#
_entry.id   AF-A0A1W1CHA8-F1
#
_cell.length_a   1.000
_cell.length_b   1.000
_cell.length_c   1.000
_cell.angle_alpha   90.00
_cell.angle_beta   90.00
_cell.angle_gamma   90.00
#
_symmetry.space_group_name_H-M   'P 1'
#
loop_
_entity.id
_entity.type
_entity.pdbx_description
1 polymer ?
#
loop_
_entity_poly.entity_id
_entity_poly.type
_entity_poly.pdbx_seq_one_letter_code
_entity_poly.pdbx_strand_id
1 'polypeptide(L)'
;MEKLFSALHEPEEYTAFLSTSTTVVTASSQAAVEVKASGAKVIFLLLKNQKPLYPVVLLQAFGIEVINGFDIHVLDAALKKENPKATKTLQAFSADSLLNKL
;
A
#
# COMPACT_ATOMS: atom_id res chain seq x y z
N MET A 1 11.57 9.71 -24.45
CA MET A 1 10.57 9.36 -23.43
C MET A 1 11.25 8.40 -22.47
N GLU A 2 12.24 8.88 -21.72
CA GLU A 2 13.14 8.00 -20.95
C GLU A 2 13.53 8.71 -19.66
N LYS A 3 13.52 7.94 -18.56
CA LYS A 3 13.76 8.33 -17.15
C LYS A 3 12.52 8.78 -16.37
N LEU A 4 11.46 7.98 -16.37
CA LEU A 4 10.47 8.05 -15.29
C LEU A 4 10.91 7.25 -14.03
N PHE A 5 11.81 6.29 -14.19
CA PHE A 5 12.31 5.43 -13.11
C PHE A 5 13.83 5.25 -13.22
N SER A 6 14.54 5.34 -12.10
CA SER A 6 15.99 5.10 -11.99
C SER A 6 16.34 3.60 -11.91
N ALA A 7 15.36 2.77 -11.57
CA ALA A 7 15.40 1.31 -11.62
C ALA A 7 13.96 0.82 -11.88
N LEU A 8 13.80 -0.06 -12.85
CA LEU A 8 12.56 -0.82 -13.04
C LEU A 8 12.80 -2.16 -12.33
N HIS A 9 12.02 -2.48 -11.30
CA HIS A 9 12.04 -3.82 -10.74
C HIS A 9 11.30 -4.75 -11.70
N GLU A 10 11.86 -5.93 -11.93
CA GLU A 10 11.13 -6.96 -12.67
C GLU A 10 9.84 -7.32 -11.91
N PRO A 11 8.74 -7.66 -12.60
CA PRO A 11 7.45 -7.95 -11.98
C PRO A 11 7.52 -9.00 -10.86
N GLU A 12 8.42 -9.98 -11.00
CA GLU A 12 8.68 -11.03 -10.03
C GLU A 12 9.32 -10.49 -8.75
N GLU A 13 10.27 -9.55 -8.88
CA GLU A 13 10.93 -8.91 -7.74
C GLU A 13 9.96 -8.04 -6.95
N TYR A 14 9.08 -7.32 -7.66
CA TYR A 14 8.03 -6.53 -7.03
C TYR A 14 7.05 -7.43 -6.26
N THR A 15 6.62 -8.53 -6.86
CA THR A 15 5.72 -9.49 -6.21
C THR A 15 6.36 -10.17 -5.00
N ALA A 16 7.65 -10.51 -5.09
CA ALA A 16 8.43 -11.03 -3.98
C ALA A 16 8.55 -10.01 -2.84
N PHE A 17 8.79 -8.73 -3.16
CA PHE A 17 8.80 -7.64 -2.17
C PHE A 17 7.46 -7.50 -1.45
N LEU A 18 6.34 -7.50 -2.19
CA LEU A 18 4.99 -7.39 -1.64
C LEU A 18 4.60 -8.57 -0.73
N SER A 19 5.11 -9.77 -1.03
CA SER A 19 4.73 -11.01 -0.32
C SER A 19 5.59 -11.30 0.91
N THR A 20 6.83 -10.78 0.96
CA THR A 20 7.76 -11.03 2.07
C THR A 20 7.78 -9.92 3.12
N SER A 21 7.29 -8.72 2.77
CA SER A 21 7.27 -7.58 3.68
C SER A 21 6.12 -7.68 4.69
N THR A 22 6.42 -7.62 6.00
CA THR A 22 5.40 -7.62 7.05
C THR A 22 4.80 -6.23 7.29
N THR A 23 5.59 -5.18 7.04
CA THR A 23 5.18 -3.77 7.15
C THR A 23 5.79 -2.96 6.01
N VAL A 24 4.99 -2.16 5.32
CA VAL A 24 5.45 -1.24 4.27
C VAL A 24 5.03 0.19 4.58
N VAL A 25 5.98 1.11 4.45
CA VAL A 25 5.76 2.56 4.50
C VAL A 25 5.86 3.08 3.08
N THR A 26 4.83 3.77 2.58
CA THR A 26 4.82 4.24 1.19
C THR A 26 4.03 5.53 1.01
N ALA A 27 4.43 6.37 0.05
CA ALA A 27 3.66 7.52 -0.42
C ALA A 27 2.90 7.23 -1.74
N SER A 28 2.99 6.00 -2.26
CA SER A 28 2.25 5.56 -3.44
C SER A 28 0.91 4.96 -3.03
N SER A 29 -0.18 5.56 -3.51
CA SER A 29 -1.53 5.04 -3.26
C SER A 29 -1.75 3.65 -3.86
N GLN A 30 -1.14 3.37 -5.01
CA GLN A 30 -1.22 2.07 -5.68
C GLN A 30 -0.51 1.00 -4.86
N ALA A 31 0.75 1.23 -4.50
CA ALA A 31 1.53 0.29 -3.70
C ALA A 31 0.87 0.04 -2.34
N ALA A 32 0.28 1.07 -1.72
CA ALA A 32 -0.43 0.91 -0.45
C ALA A 32 -1.57 -0.11 -0.54
N VAL A 33 -2.34 -0.11 -1.64
CA VAL A 33 -3.44 -1.05 -1.84
C VAL A 33 -2.93 -2.44 -2.20
N GLU A 34 -1.92 -2.54 -3.08
CA GLU A 34 -1.34 -3.81 -3.50
C GLU A 34 -0.70 -4.57 -2.34
N VAL A 35 0.11 -3.88 -1.53
CA VAL A 35 0.67 -4.45 -0.29
C VAL A 35 -0.45 -4.82 0.69
N LYS A 36 -1.48 -3.98 0.84
CA LYS A 36 -2.55 -4.30 1.79
C LYS A 36 -3.34 -5.53 1.35
N ALA A 37 -3.51 -5.74 0.05
CA ALA A 37 -4.13 -6.93 -0.51
C ALA A 37 -3.30 -8.21 -0.27
N SER A 38 -1.98 -8.11 -0.06
CA SER A 38 -1.13 -9.24 0.38
C SER A 38 -1.23 -9.53 1.88
N GLY A 39 -1.96 -8.72 2.64
CA GLY A 39 -2.20 -8.91 4.08
C GLY A 39 -1.19 -8.19 4.99
N ALA A 40 -0.20 -7.52 4.41
CA ALA A 40 0.81 -6.80 5.17
C ALA A 40 0.24 -5.54 5.87
N LYS A 41 0.96 -5.06 6.88
CA LYS A 41 0.68 -3.77 7.51
C LYS A 41 1.15 -2.65 6.60
N VAL A 42 0.31 -1.65 6.37
CA VAL A 42 0.63 -0.54 5.47
C VAL A 42 0.47 0.78 6.19
N ILE A 43 1.50 1.62 6.07
CA ILE A 43 1.51 3.02 6.53
C ILE A 43 1.66 3.90 5.29
N PHE A 44 0.61 4.63 4.96
CA PHE A 44 0.57 5.55 3.83
C PHE A 44 0.96 6.97 4.28
N LEU A 45 2.01 7.52 3.67
CA LEU A 45 2.45 8.90 3.87
C LEU A 45 1.72 9.82 2.89
N LEU A 46 0.77 10.61 3.39
CA LEU A 46 0.08 11.63 2.60
C LEU A 46 0.97 12.88 2.48
N LEU A 47 1.78 12.95 1.45
CA LEU A 47 2.70 14.07 1.24
C LEU A 47 1.95 15.37 0.88
N LYS A 48 2.53 16.51 1.28
CA LYS A 48 1.98 17.84 0.95
C LYS A 48 1.89 18.00 -0.57
N ASN A 49 0.79 18.58 -1.04
CA ASN A 49 0.48 18.82 -2.47
C ASN A 49 0.26 17.56 -3.32
N GLN A 50 0.17 16.38 -2.70
CA GLN A 50 -0.20 15.15 -3.41
C GLN A 50 -1.67 14.82 -3.14
N LYS A 51 -2.48 14.77 -4.20
CA LYS A 51 -3.82 14.20 -4.10
C LYS A 51 -3.69 12.67 -4.23
N PRO A 52 -4.09 11.88 -3.21
CA PRO A 52 -4.03 10.42 -3.30
C PRO A 52 -4.99 9.92 -4.38
N LEU A 53 -4.65 8.80 -5.04
CA LEU A 53 -5.51 8.19 -6.07
C LEU A 53 -6.85 7.72 -5.48
N TYR A 54 -6.83 7.31 -4.21
CA TYR A 54 -8.00 6.86 -3.48
C TYR A 54 -8.34 7.83 -2.35
N PRO A 55 -9.63 8.02 -2.01
CA PRO A 55 -10.01 8.81 -0.84
C PRO A 55 -9.34 8.26 0.42
N VAL A 56 -8.85 9.15 1.29
CA VAL A 56 -8.19 8.77 2.56
C VAL A 56 -9.09 7.85 3.40
N VAL A 57 -10.39 8.15 3.45
CA VAL A 57 -11.39 7.34 4.17
C VAL A 57 -11.46 5.91 3.63
N LEU A 58 -11.27 5.73 2.32
CA LEU A 58 -11.27 4.40 1.71
C LEU A 58 -10.00 3.62 2.08
N LEU A 59 -8.84 4.27 2.05
CA LEU A 59 -7.57 3.66 2.49
C LEU A 59 -7.67 3.21 3.96
N GLN A 60 -8.18 4.08 4.83
CA GLN A 60 -8.41 3.75 6.24
C GLN A 60 -9.42 2.61 6.42
N ALA A 61 -10.49 2.57 5.62
CA ALA A 61 -11.46 1.48 5.65
C ALA A 61 -10.82 0.12 5.30
N PHE A 62 -9.81 0.11 4.43
CA PHE A 62 -9.01 -1.09 4.15
C PHE A 62 -8.02 -1.44 5.26
N GLY A 63 -7.93 -0.67 6.35
CA GLY A 63 -6.97 -0.88 7.43
C GLY A 63 -5.56 -0.39 7.08
N ILE A 64 -5.43 0.59 6.19
CA ILE A 64 -4.18 1.30 5.90
C ILE A 64 -4.08 2.49 6.85
N GLU A 65 -3.01 2.57 7.64
CA GLU A 65 -2.74 3.72 8.50
C GLU A 65 -2.32 4.89 7.62
N VAL A 66 -2.87 6.09 7.83
CA VAL A 66 -2.53 7.29 7.05
C VAL A 66 -1.88 8.34 7.94
N ILE A 67 -0.68 8.77 7.57
CA ILE A 67 0.07 9.84 8.23
C ILE A 67 0.10 11.05 7.30
N ASN A 68 -0.29 12.21 7.83
CA ASN A 68 -0.22 13.46 7.08
C ASN A 68 1.21 14.01 7.08
N GLY A 69 1.85 14.02 5.92
CA GLY A 69 3.25 14.37 5.75
C GLY A 69 4.21 13.29 6.28
N PHE A 70 5.47 13.68 6.46
CA PHE A 70 6.48 12.86 7.13
C PHE A 70 6.78 13.44 8.51
N ASP A 71 6.23 12.79 9.54
CA ASP A 71 6.53 13.07 10.95
C ASP A 71 7.11 11.81 11.56
N ILE A 72 8.36 11.90 12.02
CA ILE A 72 9.13 10.76 12.53
C ILE A 72 8.53 10.17 13.81
N HIS A 73 7.94 11.01 14.67
CA HIS A 73 7.35 10.55 15.93
C HIS A 73 6.02 9.84 15.68
N VAL A 74 5.22 10.39 14.77
CA VAL A 74 3.96 9.74 14.35
C VAL A 74 4.24 8.42 13.63
N LEU A 75 5.28 8.38 12.79
CA LEU A 75 5.69 7.16 12.10
C LEU A 75 6.19 6.09 13.08
N ASP A 76 7.04 6.44 14.04
CA ASP A 76 7.53 5.51 15.06
C ASP A 76 6.38 4.93 15.90
N ALA A 77 5.42 5.78 16.30
CA ALA A 77 4.22 5.33 16.98
C ALA A 77 3.38 4.38 16.10
N ALA A 78 3.20 4.72 14.82
CA ALA A 78 2.47 3.87 13.87
C ALA A 78 3.16 2.52 13.63
N LEU A 79 4.49 2.48 13.60
CA LEU A 79 5.27 1.25 13.43
C LEU A 79 5.07 0.28 14.60
N LYS A 80 4.96 0.80 15.83
CA LYS A 80 4.78 0.00 17.06
C LYS A 80 3.35 -0.46 17.32
N LYS A 81 2.35 0.20 16.73
CA LYS A 81 0.93 -0.21 16.82
C LYS A 81 0.69 -1.56 16.13
N GLU A 82 -0.31 -2.30 16.58
CA GLU A 82 -0.82 -3.44 15.83
C GLU A 82 -1.43 -3.00 14.49
N ASN A 83 -1.57 -3.94 13.55
CA ASN A 83 -2.15 -3.67 12.24
C ASN A 83 -3.61 -3.18 12.41
N PRO A 84 -4.00 -2.02 11.84
CA PRO A 84 -5.36 -1.52 11.99
C PRO A 84 -6.38 -2.55 11.50
N LYS A 85 -7.46 -2.71 12.27
CA LYS A 85 -8.59 -3.56 11.87
C LYS A 85 -9.26 -2.97 10.64
N ALA A 86 -9.22 -3.71 9.53
CA ALA A 86 -9.90 -3.33 8.31
C ALA A 86 -11.42 -3.53 8.45
N THR A 87 -12.20 -2.56 7.98
CA THR A 87 -13.66 -2.68 7.86
C THR A 87 -14.10 -3.12 6.46
N LYS A 88 -13.17 -3.07 5.49
CA LYS A 88 -13.30 -3.63 4.15
C LYS A 88 -12.09 -4.50 3.84
N THR A 89 -12.32 -5.66 3.24
CA THR A 89 -11.23 -6.58 2.85
C THR A 89 -10.79 -6.30 1.42
N LEU A 90 -9.49 -6.14 1.22
CA LEU A 90 -8.87 -6.19 -0.10
C LEU A 90 -8.47 -7.63 -0.38
N GLN A 91 -8.80 -8.13 -1.57
CA GLN A 91 -8.33 -9.41 -2.06
C GLN A 91 -7.70 -9.20 -3.43
N ALA A 92 -6.51 -9.78 -3.62
CA ALA A 92 -5.91 -9.88 -4.93
C ALA A 92 -6.73 -10.85 -5.79
N PHE A 93 -6.97 -10.49 -7.05
CA PHE A 93 -7.54 -11.41 -8.02
C PHE A 93 -6.41 -12.17 -8.72
N SER A 94 -6.54 -13.49 -8.85
CA SER A 94 -5.66 -14.26 -9.73
C SER A 94 -6.10 -14.11 -11.18
N ALA A 95 -5.17 -14.31 -12.13
CA ALA A 95 -5.49 -14.35 -13.55
C ALA A 95 -6.59 -15.39 -13.84
N ASP A 96 -6.53 -16.55 -13.19
CA ASP A 96 -7.54 -17.61 -13.28
C ASP A 96 -8.93 -17.14 -12.79
N SER A 97 -8.96 -16.24 -11.81
CA SER A 97 -10.22 -15.68 -11.28
C SER A 97 -10.88 -14.69 -12.24
N LEU A 98 -10.10 -14.12 -13.18
CA LEU A 98 -10.57 -13.16 -14.18
C LEU A 98 -11.07 -13.86 -15.44
N LEU A 99 -10.36 -14.92 -15.87
CA LEU A 99 -10.74 -15.72 -17.03
C LEU A 99 -12.07 -16.46 -16.85
N ASN A 100 -12.43 -16.82 -15.62
CA ASN A 100 -13.70 -17.48 -15.31
C ASN A 100 -14.90 -16.52 -15.15
N LYS A 101 -14.70 -15.21 -15.38
CA LYS A 101 -15.75 -14.17 -15.23
C LYS A 101 -16.05 -13.40 -16.53
N LEU A 102 -15.37 -13.72 -17.61
CA LEU A 102 -15.61 -13.20 -18.97
C LEU A 102 -16.31 -14.28 -19.81
#